data_AF-A0A520GUR4-F1
#
_entry.id   AF-A0A520GUR4-F1
#
_cell.length_a   1.000
_cell.length_b   1.000
_cell.length_c   1.000
_cell.angle_alpha   90.00
_cell.angle_beta   90.00
_cell.angle_gamma   90.00
#
_symmetry.space_group_name_H-M   'P 1'
#
loop_
_entity.id
_entity.type
_entity.pdbx_description
1 polymer ?
#
loop_
_entity_poly.entity_id
_entity_poly.type
_entity_poly.pdbx_seq_one_letter_code
_entity_poly.pdbx_strand_id
1 'polypeptide(L)'
;MTPHWISIHALIAMFVLATALPINMGVIAFVGAFLVGTLVAGMNTKAIMGGFPADLFLTLVGITYLFALAQNNGTIDWLVRLAVRAVRGRIAAIPWIMFLIAALLTSVGAVSPAAVAIIAPIALGFAARYGISPLLMGLMVVHGAQGGGFSPISIYGGITNKIVAKAGLPLDETATMLASLGVNLSVALLLFLMFGGMKLLRQRADAIGAMAPVRRVAHGQGGAQVHGDAEGGSFGEERRTAAPDTASLMDAPAADPAAEGSRLYRMATVAGLIALAVLTLFFKQDIGFVSITIGLLLTLMAPHLQKRALGQVSWPEIMLIVGVSTYVGVMDKMGTIDF
;
A
#
# COMPACT_ATOMS: atom_id res chain seq x y z
N MET A 1 -33.25 9.37 -22.66
CA MET A 1 -31.87 8.82 -22.65
C MET A 1 -31.98 7.34 -22.35
N THR A 2 -31.20 6.48 -23.01
CA THR A 2 -31.20 5.04 -22.67
C THR A 2 -30.69 4.86 -21.23
N PRO A 3 -31.16 3.82 -20.50
CA PRO A 3 -30.67 3.53 -19.15
C PRO A 3 -29.14 3.43 -19.06
N HIS A 4 -28.48 2.96 -20.11
CA HIS A 4 -27.02 2.88 -20.22
C HIS A 4 -26.36 4.26 -20.08
N TRP A 5 -26.81 5.25 -20.84
CA TRP A 5 -26.28 6.62 -20.73
C TRP A 5 -26.49 7.20 -19.34
N ILE A 6 -27.62 6.94 -18.69
CA ILE A 6 -27.87 7.42 -17.32
C ILE A 6 -26.83 6.87 -16.36
N SER A 7 -26.54 5.56 -16.43
CA SER A 7 -25.51 4.94 -15.58
C SER A 7 -24.08 5.43 -15.90
N ILE A 8 -23.75 5.68 -17.17
CA ILE A 8 -22.45 6.25 -17.54
C ILE A 8 -22.29 7.68 -17.01
N HIS A 9 -23.30 8.53 -17.20
CA HIS A 9 -23.27 9.91 -16.71
C HIS A 9 -23.25 9.97 -15.18
N ALA A 10 -23.96 9.05 -14.50
CA ALA A 10 -23.87 8.92 -13.06
C ALA A 10 -22.46 8.51 -12.62
N LEU A 11 -21.79 7.55 -13.29
CA LEU A 11 -20.39 7.22 -13.01
C LEU A 11 -19.47 8.44 -13.14
N ILE A 12 -19.59 9.18 -14.25
CA ILE A 12 -18.81 10.40 -14.49
C ILE A 12 -19.08 11.42 -13.39
N ALA A 13 -20.34 11.65 -13.03
CA ALA A 13 -20.72 12.59 -11.97
C ALA A 13 -20.13 12.19 -10.62
N MET A 14 -20.08 10.89 -10.28
CA MET A 14 -19.47 10.41 -9.04
C MET A 14 -17.96 10.67 -9.00
N PHE A 15 -17.24 10.45 -10.11
CA PHE A 15 -15.82 10.79 -10.23
C PHE A 15 -15.57 12.29 -10.11
N VAL A 16 -16.36 13.12 -10.81
CA VAL A 16 -16.26 14.58 -10.74
C VAL A 16 -16.52 15.07 -9.31
N LEU A 17 -17.56 14.56 -8.66
CA LEU A 17 -17.93 14.92 -7.30
C LEU A 17 -16.83 14.53 -6.30
N ALA A 18 -16.28 13.32 -6.40
CA ALA A 18 -15.19 12.86 -5.54
C ALA A 18 -13.85 13.58 -5.78
N THR A 19 -13.66 14.15 -6.98
CA THR A 19 -12.48 14.97 -7.29
C THR A 19 -12.65 16.40 -6.79
N ALA A 20 -13.86 16.95 -6.91
CA ALA A 20 -14.18 18.32 -6.52
C ALA A 20 -14.41 18.47 -5.00
N LEU A 21 -14.89 17.42 -4.34
CA LEU A 21 -15.17 17.40 -2.90
C LEU A 21 -14.28 16.36 -2.21
N PRO A 22 -13.80 16.62 -0.97
CA PRO A 22 -12.98 15.69 -0.20
C PRO A 22 -13.85 14.56 0.42
N ILE A 23 -14.63 13.87 -0.41
CA ILE A 23 -15.55 12.81 -0.03
C ILE A 23 -15.06 11.48 -0.61
N ASN A 24 -15.15 10.41 0.17
CA ASN A 24 -14.80 9.08 -0.31
C ASN A 24 -15.68 8.66 -1.50
N MET A 25 -15.06 8.45 -2.66
CA MET A 25 -15.76 8.07 -3.89
C MET A 25 -16.53 6.74 -3.74
N GLY A 26 -16.05 5.82 -2.91
CA GLY A 26 -16.73 4.56 -2.63
C GLY A 26 -18.09 4.74 -1.95
N VAL A 27 -18.18 5.67 -0.99
CA VAL A 27 -19.45 6.04 -0.35
C VAL A 27 -20.41 6.61 -1.38
N ILE A 28 -19.92 7.52 -2.23
CA ILE A 28 -20.71 8.07 -3.34
C ILE A 28 -21.18 6.94 -4.27
N ALA A 29 -20.31 5.99 -4.60
CA ALA A 29 -20.60 4.85 -5.47
C ALA A 29 -21.65 3.89 -4.87
N PHE A 30 -21.65 3.66 -3.56
CA PHE A 30 -22.70 2.88 -2.90
C PHE A 30 -24.06 3.56 -3.00
N VAL A 31 -24.12 4.87 -2.73
CA VAL A 31 -25.36 5.65 -2.88
C VAL A 31 -25.79 5.65 -4.34
N GLY A 32 -24.86 5.84 -5.27
CA GLY A 32 -25.10 5.75 -6.70
C GLY A 32 -25.65 4.38 -7.12
N ALA A 33 -25.11 3.30 -6.56
CA ALA A 33 -25.54 1.93 -6.88
C ALA A 33 -26.97 1.70 -6.38
N PHE A 34 -27.28 2.21 -5.19
CA PHE A 34 -28.63 2.18 -4.64
C PHE A 34 -29.61 3.01 -5.49
N LEU A 35 -29.29 4.27 -5.79
CA LEU A 35 -30.19 5.17 -6.52
C LEU A 35 -30.38 4.74 -7.97
N VAL A 36 -29.30 4.47 -8.71
CA VAL A 36 -29.38 4.05 -10.11
C VAL A 36 -29.97 2.63 -10.19
N GLY A 37 -29.54 1.72 -9.31
CA GLY A 37 -30.04 0.35 -9.27
C GLY A 37 -31.54 0.29 -9.01
N THR A 38 -32.07 1.05 -8.05
CA THR A 38 -33.50 1.03 -7.72
C THR A 38 -34.34 1.86 -8.69
N LEU A 39 -33.96 3.11 -8.96
CA LEU A 39 -34.80 4.05 -9.71
C LEU A 39 -34.72 3.87 -11.23
N VAL A 40 -33.59 3.38 -11.74
CA VAL A 40 -33.34 3.26 -13.19
C VAL A 40 -33.35 1.79 -13.62
N ALA A 41 -32.66 0.93 -12.88
CA ALA A 41 -32.54 -0.49 -13.23
C ALA A 41 -33.68 -1.38 -12.66
N GLY A 42 -34.55 -0.83 -11.80
CA GLY A 42 -35.64 -1.59 -11.18
C GLY A 42 -35.18 -2.74 -10.27
N MET A 43 -33.91 -2.71 -9.83
CA MET A 43 -33.32 -3.74 -8.98
C MET A 43 -33.80 -3.59 -7.54
N ASN A 44 -34.08 -4.71 -6.89
CA ASN A 44 -34.25 -4.72 -5.44
C ASN A 44 -32.89 -4.64 -4.72
N THR A 45 -32.91 -4.28 -3.43
CA THR A 45 -31.69 -4.14 -2.62
C THR A 45 -30.84 -5.40 -2.61
N LYS A 46 -31.46 -6.60 -2.61
CA LYS A 46 -30.72 -7.87 -2.60
C LYS A 46 -29.92 -8.06 -3.90
N ALA A 47 -30.49 -7.68 -5.05
CA ALA A 47 -29.81 -7.74 -6.34
C ALA A 47 -28.63 -6.75 -6.39
N ILE A 48 -28.79 -5.55 -5.83
CA ILE A 48 -27.71 -4.55 -5.74
C ILE A 48 -26.58 -5.06 -4.83
N MET A 49 -26.94 -5.59 -3.66
CA MET A 49 -25.98 -6.21 -2.73
C MET A 49 -25.28 -7.43 -3.32
N GLY A 50 -25.88 -8.10 -4.30
CA GLY A 50 -25.21 -9.16 -5.06
C GLY A 50 -23.99 -8.68 -5.88
N GLY A 51 -23.87 -7.36 -6.13
CA GLY A 51 -22.69 -6.75 -6.72
C GLY A 51 -21.56 -6.45 -5.72
N PHE A 52 -21.80 -6.62 -4.42
CA PHE A 52 -20.79 -6.37 -3.39
C PHE A 52 -19.68 -7.44 -3.45
N PRO A 53 -18.41 -7.04 -3.63
CA PRO A 53 -17.31 -8.00 -3.77
C PRO A 53 -16.83 -8.52 -2.41
N ALA A 54 -17.57 -9.45 -1.79
CA ALA A 54 -17.29 -9.96 -0.45
C ALA A 54 -15.87 -10.53 -0.29
N ASP A 55 -15.40 -11.31 -1.27
CA ASP A 55 -14.05 -11.90 -1.24
C ASP A 55 -12.97 -10.81 -1.23
N LEU A 56 -13.18 -9.74 -2.01
CA LEU A 56 -12.23 -8.64 -2.09
C LEU A 56 -12.24 -7.81 -0.82
N PHE A 57 -13.42 -7.55 -0.26
CA PHE A 57 -13.55 -6.91 1.05
C PHE A 57 -12.78 -7.69 2.12
N LEU A 58 -12.97 -9.01 2.20
CA LEU A 58 -12.27 -9.86 3.16
C LEU A 58 -10.75 -9.84 2.94
N THR A 59 -10.31 -9.91 1.69
CA THR A 59 -8.90 -9.84 1.30
C THR A 59 -8.27 -8.52 1.74
N LEU A 60 -8.92 -7.40 1.46
CA LEU A 60 -8.42 -6.07 1.81
C LEU A 60 -8.33 -5.90 3.32
N VAL A 61 -9.39 -6.23 4.06
CA VAL A 61 -9.41 -6.14 5.53
C VAL A 61 -8.34 -7.05 6.14
N GLY A 62 -8.24 -8.29 5.68
CA GLY A 62 -7.31 -9.27 6.23
C GLY A 62 -5.84 -8.91 6.03
N ILE A 63 -5.47 -8.55 4.80
CA ILE A 63 -4.09 -8.18 4.48
C ILE A 63 -3.70 -6.87 5.17
N THR A 64 -4.54 -5.84 5.12
CA THR A 64 -4.25 -4.56 5.77
C THR A 64 -4.14 -4.72 7.29
N TYR A 65 -4.99 -5.54 7.90
CA TYR A 65 -4.91 -5.87 9.32
C TYR A 65 -3.62 -6.60 9.68
N LEU A 66 -3.24 -7.63 8.91
CA LEU A 66 -2.00 -8.38 9.12
C LEU A 66 -0.77 -7.47 8.98
N PHE A 67 -0.79 -6.58 7.98
CA PHE A 67 0.28 -5.63 7.75
C PHE A 67 0.37 -4.58 8.87
N ALA A 68 -0.77 -4.09 9.36
CA ALA A 68 -0.84 -3.19 10.51
C ALA A 68 -0.25 -3.83 11.77
N LEU A 69 -0.50 -5.12 12.02
CA LEU A 69 0.17 -5.86 13.10
C LEU A 69 1.69 -5.90 12.92
N ALA A 70 2.16 -6.19 11.69
CA ALA A 70 3.59 -6.22 11.38
C ALA A 70 4.27 -4.86 11.50
N GLN A 71 3.54 -3.78 11.25
CA GLN A 71 4.03 -2.42 11.47
C GLN A 71 4.06 -2.09 12.96
N ASN A 72 2.97 -2.35 13.69
CA ASN A 72 2.86 -2.01 15.12
C ASN A 72 3.85 -2.75 16.00
N ASN A 73 4.34 -3.91 15.57
CA ASN A 73 5.33 -4.68 16.32
C ASN A 73 6.79 -4.42 15.87
N GLY A 74 6.98 -3.52 14.90
CA GLY A 74 8.28 -3.11 14.38
C GLY A 74 8.97 -4.15 13.50
N THR A 75 8.25 -5.18 13.02
CA THR A 75 8.81 -6.18 12.09
C THR A 75 9.25 -5.51 10.79
N ILE A 76 8.44 -4.57 10.26
CA ILE A 76 8.78 -3.85 9.02
C ILE A 76 10.05 -3.01 9.20
N ASP A 77 10.14 -2.20 10.26
CA ASP A 77 11.35 -1.42 10.56
C ASP A 77 12.60 -2.29 10.74
N TRP A 78 12.43 -3.44 11.39
CA TRP A 78 13.50 -4.41 11.57
C TRP A 78 14.00 -4.98 10.23
N LEU A 79 13.09 -5.39 9.34
CA LEU A 79 13.42 -5.88 8.00
C LEU A 79 14.14 -4.81 7.16
N VAL A 80 13.65 -3.55 7.22
CA VAL A 80 14.27 -2.43 6.52
C VAL A 80 15.70 -2.18 7.01
N ARG A 81 15.91 -2.15 8.33
CA ARG A 81 17.24 -1.98 8.93
C ARG A 81 18.19 -3.12 8.53
N LEU A 82 17.70 -4.35 8.49
CA LEU A 82 18.49 -5.51 8.08
C LEU A 82 18.93 -5.39 6.62
N ALA A 83 18.01 -5.04 5.72
CA ALA A 83 18.28 -4.85 4.30
C ALA A 83 19.30 -3.74 4.06
N VAL A 84 19.22 -2.62 4.80
CA VAL A 84 20.21 -1.54 4.73
C VAL A 84 21.58 -1.99 5.26
N ARG A 85 21.63 -2.72 6.38
CA ARG A 85 22.91 -3.23 6.93
C ARG A 85 23.61 -4.16 5.95
N ALA A 86 22.87 -4.90 5.13
CA ALA A 86 23.41 -5.76 4.09
C ALA A 86 24.17 -5.00 2.98
N VAL A 87 23.95 -3.68 2.84
CA VAL A 87 24.56 -2.84 1.78
C VAL A 87 26.05 -2.59 1.98
N ARG A 88 26.57 -2.74 3.20
CA ARG A 88 28.01 -2.67 3.50
C ARG A 88 28.72 -1.46 2.87
N GLY A 89 28.10 -0.27 2.94
CA GLY A 89 28.71 0.99 2.50
C GLY A 89 28.65 1.32 1.00
N ARG A 90 27.94 0.52 0.18
CA ARG A 90 27.72 0.82 -1.25
C ARG A 90 26.57 1.81 -1.45
N ILE A 91 26.88 3.10 -1.52
CA ILE A 91 25.88 4.18 -1.60
C ILE A 91 24.94 4.02 -2.80
N ALA A 92 25.47 3.62 -3.96
CA ALA A 92 24.68 3.39 -5.17
C ALA A 92 23.59 2.31 -5.01
N ALA A 93 23.74 1.36 -4.07
CA ALA A 93 22.77 0.29 -3.86
C ALA A 93 21.59 0.72 -2.96
N ILE A 94 21.70 1.84 -2.26
CA ILE A 94 20.67 2.30 -1.32
C ILE A 94 19.33 2.56 -2.03
N PRO A 95 19.24 3.32 -3.13
CA PRO A 95 17.96 3.57 -3.79
C PRO A 95 17.32 2.30 -4.34
N TRP A 96 18.13 1.37 -4.85
CA TRP A 96 17.66 0.06 -5.34
C TRP A 96 17.07 -0.79 -4.22
N ILE A 97 17.64 -0.74 -3.03
CA ILE A 97 17.11 -1.49 -1.90
C ILE A 97 15.83 -0.87 -1.38
N MET A 98 15.71 0.46 -1.39
CA MET A 98 14.43 1.12 -1.08
C MET A 98 13.34 0.74 -2.09
N PHE A 99 13.68 0.68 -3.38
CA PHE A 99 12.80 0.15 -4.44
C PHE A 99 12.38 -1.30 -4.15
N LEU A 100 13.34 -2.19 -3.88
CA LEU A 100 13.07 -3.61 -3.67
C LEU A 100 12.24 -3.86 -2.41
N ILE A 101 12.51 -3.14 -1.33
CA ILE A 101 11.71 -3.23 -0.10
C ILE A 101 10.27 -2.80 -0.39
N ALA A 102 10.08 -1.63 -1.02
CA ALA A 102 8.74 -1.15 -1.35
C ALA A 102 7.99 -2.13 -2.28
N ALA A 103 8.69 -2.71 -3.26
CA ALA A 103 8.15 -3.74 -4.15
C ALA A 103 7.77 -5.01 -3.39
N LEU A 104 8.61 -5.48 -2.46
CA LEU A 104 8.33 -6.67 -1.68
C LEU A 104 7.13 -6.47 -0.76
N LEU A 105 7.06 -5.34 -0.04
CA LEU A 105 5.95 -5.05 0.86
C LEU A 105 4.61 -4.99 0.10
N THR A 106 4.59 -4.29 -1.04
CA THR A 106 3.39 -4.20 -1.87
C THR A 106 3.04 -5.51 -2.56
N SER A 107 4.03 -6.33 -2.93
CA SER A 107 3.79 -7.65 -3.53
C SER A 107 3.10 -8.65 -2.61
N VAL A 108 3.30 -8.51 -1.29
CA VAL A 108 2.67 -9.36 -0.26
C VAL A 108 1.30 -8.80 0.14
N GLY A 109 0.98 -7.58 -0.30
CA GLY A 109 -0.36 -7.00 -0.20
C GLY A 109 -0.44 -5.70 0.61
N ALA A 110 0.67 -5.10 1.03
CA ALA A 110 0.63 -3.72 1.51
C ALA A 110 0.08 -2.80 0.41
N VAL A 111 -0.84 -1.90 0.76
CA VAL A 111 -1.35 -0.92 -0.20
C VAL A 111 -0.20 0.04 -0.58
N SER A 112 -0.05 0.36 -1.87
CA SER A 112 1.07 1.20 -2.34
C SER A 112 1.24 2.51 -1.56
N PRO A 113 0.20 3.30 -1.26
CA PRO A 113 0.34 4.52 -0.46
C PRO A 113 0.88 4.25 0.95
N ALA A 114 0.37 3.22 1.63
CA ALA A 114 0.83 2.83 2.96
C ALA A 114 2.31 2.39 2.95
N ALA A 115 2.71 1.57 1.97
CA ALA A 115 4.10 1.16 1.82
C ALA A 115 5.03 2.36 1.57
N VAL A 116 4.61 3.31 0.73
CA VAL A 116 5.36 4.55 0.48
C VAL A 116 5.43 5.41 1.74
N ALA A 117 4.34 5.57 2.48
CA ALA A 117 4.29 6.37 3.71
C ALA A 117 5.28 5.87 4.78
N ILE A 118 5.51 4.55 4.84
CA ILE A 118 6.47 3.92 5.76
C ILE A 118 7.91 4.06 5.26
N ILE A 119 8.14 3.74 3.99
CA ILE A 119 9.51 3.64 3.45
C ILE A 119 10.08 5.01 3.10
N ALA A 120 9.26 5.97 2.64
CA ALA A 120 9.74 7.26 2.17
C ALA A 120 10.49 8.07 3.25
N PRO A 121 10.01 8.21 4.51
CA PRO A 121 10.76 8.91 5.55
C PRO A 121 12.13 8.28 5.83
N ILE A 122 12.19 6.95 5.85
CA ILE A 122 13.44 6.20 6.07
C ILE A 122 14.41 6.44 4.90
N ALA A 123 13.90 6.31 3.68
CA ALA A 123 14.67 6.50 2.46
C ALA A 123 15.23 7.93 2.37
N LEU A 124 14.41 8.94 2.69
CA LEU A 124 14.82 10.35 2.72
C LEU A 124 15.88 10.62 3.80
N GLY A 125 15.80 9.97 4.96
CA GLY A 125 16.84 10.03 5.98
C GLY A 125 18.20 9.52 5.46
N PHE A 126 18.20 8.42 4.71
CA PHE A 126 19.41 7.93 4.04
C PHE A 126 19.89 8.87 2.94
N ALA A 127 18.96 9.46 2.19
CA ALA A 127 19.31 10.42 1.15
C ALA A 127 20.05 11.63 1.73
N ALA A 128 19.56 12.17 2.86
CA ALA A 128 20.23 13.25 3.59
C ALA A 128 21.61 12.83 4.10
N ARG A 129 21.74 11.64 4.70
CA ARG A 129 23.00 11.15 5.27
C ARG A 129 24.09 10.89 4.23
N TYR A 130 23.72 10.33 3.08
CA TYR A 130 24.67 9.92 2.04
C TYR A 130 24.74 10.88 0.85
N GLY A 131 24.12 12.07 0.96
CA GLY A 131 24.12 13.07 -0.11
C GLY A 131 23.44 12.62 -1.40
N ILE A 132 22.46 11.72 -1.31
CA ILE A 132 21.66 11.26 -2.46
C ILE A 132 20.54 12.28 -2.71
N SER A 133 20.20 12.51 -3.98
CA SER A 133 19.06 13.36 -4.33
C SER A 133 17.77 12.85 -3.66
N PRO A 134 17.08 13.68 -2.85
CA PRO A 134 15.80 13.31 -2.24
C PRO A 134 14.73 12.94 -3.27
N LEU A 135 14.74 13.61 -4.43
CA LEU A 135 13.83 13.33 -5.54
C LEU A 135 14.07 11.93 -6.13
N LEU A 136 15.33 11.59 -6.41
CA LEU A 136 15.67 10.23 -6.88
C LEU A 136 15.21 9.19 -5.86
N MET A 137 15.52 9.42 -4.58
CA MET A 137 15.18 8.48 -3.53
C MET A 137 13.66 8.27 -3.41
N GLY A 138 12.89 9.36 -3.38
CA GLY A 138 11.43 9.29 -3.33
C GLY A 138 10.83 8.55 -4.53
N LEU A 139 11.30 8.86 -5.75
CA LEU A 139 10.81 8.19 -6.95
C LEU A 139 11.16 6.69 -6.98
N MET A 140 12.33 6.29 -6.49
CA MET A 140 12.68 4.87 -6.37
C MET A 140 11.74 4.12 -5.42
N VAL A 141 11.34 4.73 -4.31
CA VAL A 141 10.35 4.14 -3.39
C VAL A 141 8.98 4.00 -4.05
N VAL A 142 8.51 5.05 -4.73
CA VAL A 142 7.21 5.05 -5.43
C VAL A 142 7.18 3.98 -6.52
N HIS A 143 8.20 3.92 -7.38
CA HIS A 143 8.25 2.91 -8.43
C HIS A 143 8.45 1.50 -7.88
N GLY A 144 9.13 1.35 -6.74
CA GLY A 144 9.20 0.07 -6.04
C GLY A 144 7.81 -0.39 -5.62
N ALA A 145 7.07 0.46 -4.91
CA ALA A 145 5.70 0.17 -4.46
C ALA A 145 4.76 -0.16 -5.64
N GLN A 146 4.86 0.57 -6.75
CA GLN A 146 4.06 0.29 -7.95
C GLN A 146 4.49 -1.01 -8.65
N GLY A 147 5.80 -1.31 -8.68
CA GLY A 147 6.33 -2.52 -9.30
C GLY A 147 5.88 -3.81 -8.63
N GLY A 148 5.71 -3.79 -7.30
CA GLY A 148 5.21 -4.94 -6.55
C GLY A 148 3.68 -5.10 -6.57
N GLY A 149 2.94 -4.03 -6.82
CA GLY A 149 1.49 -3.96 -6.63
C GLY A 149 0.63 -4.86 -7.52
N PHE A 150 1.19 -5.53 -8.54
CA PHE A 150 0.49 -6.46 -9.42
C PHE A 150 0.89 -7.93 -9.22
N SER A 151 1.55 -8.25 -8.11
CA SER A 151 1.77 -9.64 -7.67
C SER A 151 0.44 -10.39 -7.55
N PRO A 152 0.38 -11.71 -7.85
CA PRO A 152 -0.86 -12.50 -7.75
C PRO A 152 -1.57 -12.42 -6.39
N ILE A 153 -0.80 -12.22 -5.32
CA ILE A 153 -1.30 -12.16 -3.94
C ILE A 153 -1.45 -10.73 -3.41
N SER A 154 -1.10 -9.74 -4.22
CA SER A 154 -1.32 -8.33 -3.92
C SER A 154 -2.76 -7.92 -4.22
N ILE A 155 -3.16 -6.77 -3.70
CA ILE A 155 -4.50 -6.24 -3.90
C ILE A 155 -4.80 -5.97 -5.38
N TYR A 156 -3.96 -5.21 -6.10
CA TYR A 156 -4.25 -4.88 -7.49
C TYR A 156 -4.12 -6.10 -8.40
N GLY A 157 -3.15 -6.99 -8.14
CA GLY A 157 -3.04 -8.26 -8.86
C GLY A 157 -4.29 -9.12 -8.69
N GLY A 158 -4.73 -9.36 -7.46
CA GLY A 158 -5.93 -10.15 -7.18
C GLY A 158 -7.20 -9.59 -7.82
N ILE A 159 -7.39 -8.27 -7.82
CA ILE A 159 -8.52 -7.61 -8.51
C ILE A 159 -8.41 -7.81 -10.01
N THR A 160 -7.26 -7.47 -10.59
CA THR A 160 -7.03 -7.51 -12.03
C THR A 160 -7.23 -8.93 -12.57
N ASN A 161 -6.62 -9.91 -11.91
CA ASN A 161 -6.71 -11.33 -12.30
C ASN A 161 -8.16 -11.82 -12.28
N LYS A 162 -8.93 -11.48 -11.23
CA LYS A 162 -10.36 -11.84 -11.15
C LYS A 162 -11.18 -11.21 -12.26
N ILE A 163 -10.94 -9.94 -12.59
CA ILE A 163 -11.65 -9.23 -13.67
C ILE A 163 -11.29 -9.82 -15.04
N VAL A 164 -9.99 -10.05 -15.32
CA VAL A 164 -9.51 -10.66 -16.57
C VAL A 164 -10.09 -12.06 -16.76
N ALA A 165 -10.09 -12.87 -15.68
CA ALA A 165 -10.70 -14.20 -15.70
C ALA A 165 -12.21 -14.15 -15.96
N LYS A 166 -12.94 -13.22 -15.32
CA LYS A 166 -14.39 -13.04 -15.55
C LYS A 166 -14.68 -12.62 -17.00
N ALA A 167 -13.81 -11.82 -17.60
CA ALA A 167 -13.93 -11.39 -19.00
C ALA A 167 -13.60 -12.51 -20.03
N GLY A 168 -13.15 -13.69 -19.59
CA GLY A 168 -12.77 -14.78 -20.49
C GLY A 168 -11.49 -14.53 -21.29
N LEU A 169 -10.66 -13.58 -20.85
CA LEU A 169 -9.40 -13.26 -21.51
C LEU A 169 -8.27 -14.19 -21.03
N PRO A 170 -7.25 -14.46 -21.87
CA PRO A 170 -6.08 -15.21 -21.45
C PRO A 170 -5.41 -14.55 -20.24
N LEU A 171 -5.35 -15.27 -19.12
CA LEU A 171 -4.76 -14.79 -17.88
C LEU A 171 -3.41 -15.47 -17.64
N ASP A 172 -2.34 -14.66 -17.58
CA ASP A 172 -1.07 -15.05 -17.01
C ASP A 172 -0.70 -14.05 -15.90
N GLU A 173 -0.95 -14.47 -14.66
CA GLU A 173 -0.72 -13.65 -13.46
C GLU A 173 0.77 -13.32 -13.28
N THR A 174 1.64 -14.25 -13.67
CA THR A 174 3.10 -14.08 -13.56
C THR A 174 3.59 -13.10 -14.62
N ALA A 175 3.10 -13.21 -15.85
CA ALA A 175 3.43 -12.25 -16.91
C ALA A 175 2.96 -10.84 -16.54
N THR A 176 1.75 -10.70 -15.96
CA THR A 176 1.22 -9.40 -15.51
C THR A 176 2.11 -8.78 -14.41
N MET A 177 2.48 -9.58 -13.41
CA MET A 177 3.40 -9.18 -12.35
C MET A 177 4.77 -8.75 -12.90
N LEU A 178 5.38 -9.59 -13.75
CA LEU A 178 6.71 -9.33 -14.32
C LEU A 178 6.69 -8.15 -15.29
N ALA A 179 5.61 -7.93 -16.02
CA ALA A 179 5.45 -6.76 -16.89
C ALA A 179 5.38 -5.48 -16.06
N SER A 180 4.55 -5.44 -15.00
CA SER A 180 4.48 -4.29 -14.10
C SER A 180 5.83 -4.01 -13.42
N LEU A 181 6.47 -5.05 -12.87
CA LEU A 181 7.78 -4.93 -12.24
C LEU A 181 8.82 -4.47 -13.26
N GLY A 182 8.82 -5.02 -14.47
CA GLY A 182 9.74 -4.69 -15.55
C GLY A 182 9.61 -3.23 -16.03
N VAL A 183 8.38 -2.73 -16.20
CA VAL A 183 8.13 -1.34 -16.55
C VAL A 183 8.61 -0.41 -15.43
N ASN A 184 8.24 -0.69 -14.17
CA ASN A 184 8.67 0.12 -13.04
C ASN A 184 10.19 0.08 -12.81
N LEU A 185 10.81 -1.09 -13.01
CA LEU A 185 12.25 -1.26 -12.95
C LEU A 185 12.95 -0.46 -14.06
N SER A 186 12.39 -0.46 -15.27
CA SER A 186 12.90 0.30 -16.40
C SER A 186 12.84 1.80 -16.14
N VAL A 187 11.70 2.29 -15.62
CA VAL A 187 11.56 3.71 -15.24
C VAL A 187 12.52 4.04 -14.09
N ALA A 188 12.61 3.19 -13.06
CA ALA A 188 13.55 3.37 -11.96
C ALA A 188 15.01 3.44 -12.45
N LEU A 189 15.40 2.61 -13.42
CA LEU A 189 16.72 2.65 -14.04
C LEU A 189 16.96 3.97 -14.77
N LEU A 190 16.00 4.42 -15.59
CA LEU A 190 16.08 5.70 -16.28
C LEU A 190 16.24 6.87 -15.28
N LEU A 191 15.42 6.89 -14.23
CA LEU A 191 15.49 7.89 -13.17
C LEU A 191 16.83 7.85 -12.43
N PHE A 192 17.35 6.65 -12.14
CA PHE A 192 18.66 6.49 -11.51
C PHE A 192 19.77 7.07 -12.39
N LEU A 193 19.73 6.85 -13.71
CA LEU A 193 20.69 7.43 -14.64
C LEU A 193 20.54 8.96 -14.74
N MET A 194 19.31 9.47 -14.84
CA MET A 194 19.01 10.90 -15.00
C MET A 194 19.34 11.73 -13.75
N PHE A 195 19.03 11.23 -12.56
CA PHE A 195 19.15 11.97 -11.30
C PHE A 195 20.44 11.66 -10.52
N GLY A 196 21.49 11.23 -11.22
CA GLY A 196 22.85 11.21 -10.69
C GLY A 196 23.32 9.90 -10.05
N GLY A 197 22.63 8.78 -10.29
CA GLY A 197 23.03 7.46 -9.80
C GLY A 197 24.42 7.02 -10.30
N MET A 198 24.85 7.48 -11.48
CA MET A 198 26.22 7.27 -11.97
C MET A 198 27.29 7.93 -11.10
N LYS A 199 26.97 9.04 -10.44
CA LYS A 199 27.89 9.71 -9.49
C LYS A 199 28.00 8.89 -8.19
N LEU A 200 26.90 8.26 -7.76
CA LEU A 200 26.86 7.41 -6.56
C LEU A 200 27.74 6.16 -6.70
N LEU A 201 27.90 5.62 -7.93
CA LEU A 201 28.77 4.47 -8.19
C LEU A 201 30.26 4.74 -7.87
N ARG A 202 30.67 6.01 -7.89
CA ARG A 202 32.04 6.43 -7.59
C ARG A 202 32.27 6.78 -6.11
N GLN A 203 31.20 6.83 -5.31
CA GLN A 203 31.27 7.21 -3.89
C GLN A 203 31.24 5.97 -2.99
N ARG A 204 32.16 5.87 -2.03
CA ARG A 204 32.13 4.88 -0.94
C ARG A 204 31.76 5.56 0.36
N ALA A 205 30.94 4.90 1.19
CA ALA A 205 30.50 5.43 2.48
C ALA A 205 31.66 5.80 3.42
N ASP A 206 32.77 5.04 3.38
CA ASP A 206 33.95 5.30 4.23
C ASP A 206 34.70 6.59 3.85
N ALA A 207 34.48 7.13 2.64
CA ALA A 207 35.07 8.40 2.20
C ALA A 207 34.25 9.63 2.64
N ILE A 208 33.01 9.42 3.12
CA ILE A 208 32.12 10.48 3.59
C ILE A 208 32.30 10.61 5.10
N GLY A 209 33.44 11.19 5.49
CA GLY A 209 33.65 11.64 6.88
C GLY A 209 32.57 12.64 7.30
N ALA A 210 32.26 12.63 8.61
CA ALA A 210 31.26 13.45 9.32
C ALA A 210 30.69 14.63 8.51
N MET A 211 29.59 14.39 7.79
CA MET A 211 28.96 15.41 6.96
C MET A 211 28.21 16.41 7.85
N ALA A 212 28.36 17.70 7.54
CA ALA A 212 27.73 18.80 8.27
C ALA A 212 26.18 18.67 8.29
N PRO A 213 25.50 19.16 9.35
CA PRO A 213 24.06 19.01 9.49
C PRO A 213 23.32 19.58 8.28
N VAL A 214 22.52 18.73 7.64
CA VAL A 214 21.77 19.04 6.42
C VAL A 214 20.73 20.12 6.72
N ARG A 215 20.75 21.21 5.93
CA ARG A 215 19.68 22.23 5.98
C ARG A 215 18.37 21.56 5.57
N ARG A 216 17.41 21.56 6.49
CA ARG A 216 16.10 20.90 6.36
C ARG A 216 15.30 21.54 5.21
N VAL A 217 15.35 20.95 4.01
CA VAL A 217 14.53 21.38 2.85
C VAL A 217 13.16 20.70 2.86
N ALA A 218 13.03 19.55 3.52
CA ALA A 218 11.74 18.91 3.76
C ALA A 218 11.00 19.64 4.88
N HIS A 219 10.01 20.46 4.52
CA HIS A 219 8.92 20.78 5.44
C HIS A 219 7.98 19.57 5.44
N GLY A 220 7.62 19.06 6.61
CA GLY A 220 6.51 18.13 6.70
C GLY A 220 5.30 18.78 6.03
N GLN A 221 4.58 18.06 5.17
CA GLN A 221 3.36 18.59 4.56
C GLN A 221 2.44 19.11 5.67
N GLY A 222 2.29 20.43 5.71
CA GLY A 222 1.48 21.21 6.65
C GLY A 222 0.32 21.92 5.97
N GLY A 223 -0.15 21.37 4.84
CA GLY A 223 -1.37 21.80 4.16
C GLY A 223 -2.31 20.62 4.00
N ALA A 224 -3.61 20.88 3.87
CA ALA A 224 -4.59 19.85 3.53
C ALA A 224 -4.14 19.14 2.25
N GLN A 225 -3.82 17.85 2.36
CA GLN A 225 -3.43 17.04 1.22
C GLN A 225 -4.63 16.90 0.29
N VAL A 226 -4.43 17.15 -1.00
CA VAL A 226 -5.49 17.31 -2.02
C VAL A 226 -5.97 15.95 -2.57
N HIS A 227 -5.50 14.83 -2.02
CA HIS A 227 -5.99 13.50 -2.35
C HIS A 227 -6.36 12.79 -1.06
N GLY A 228 -7.65 12.47 -0.92
CA GLY A 228 -8.29 12.01 0.31
C GLY A 228 -7.57 10.86 1.01
N ASP A 229 -6.73 11.23 1.96
CA ASP A 229 -6.05 10.37 2.92
C ASP A 229 -6.84 10.43 4.23
N ALA A 230 -7.89 9.61 4.31
CA ALA A 230 -8.43 9.25 5.63
C ALA A 230 -7.44 8.38 6.45
N GLU A 231 -6.28 8.04 5.89
CA GLU A 231 -5.12 7.53 6.61
C GLU A 231 -4.38 8.61 7.43
N GLY A 232 -4.54 9.92 7.11
CA GLY A 232 -3.98 11.01 7.93
C GLY A 232 -4.68 11.20 9.28
N GLY A 233 -5.90 10.68 9.42
CA GLY A 233 -6.74 10.82 10.62
C GLY A 233 -6.36 9.90 11.79
N SER A 234 -5.82 8.71 11.51
CA SER A 234 -5.44 7.74 12.55
C SER A 234 -4.09 8.03 13.20
N PHE A 235 -3.26 8.86 12.56
CA PHE A 235 -2.00 9.38 13.12
C PHE A 235 -2.15 10.76 13.76
N GLY A 236 -3.35 11.34 13.81
CA GLY A 236 -3.58 12.66 14.39
C GLY A 236 -3.22 12.76 15.88
N GLU A 237 -3.47 11.68 16.64
CA GLU A 237 -3.12 11.61 18.06
C GLU A 237 -1.62 11.37 18.28
N GLU A 238 -1.00 10.54 17.42
CA GLU A 238 0.45 10.29 17.41
C GLU A 238 1.24 11.53 16.98
N ARG A 239 0.70 12.36 16.07
CA ARG A 239 1.27 13.64 15.64
C ARG A 239 1.06 14.77 16.65
N ARG A 240 0.04 14.67 17.51
CA ARG A 240 -0.23 15.61 18.62
C ARG A 240 0.56 15.27 19.89
N THR A 241 1.00 14.02 20.04
CA THR A 241 1.79 13.54 21.18
C THR A 241 3.27 13.34 20.87
N ALA A 242 3.65 13.24 19.59
CA ALA A 242 5.03 13.31 19.16
C ALA A 242 5.57 14.72 19.42
N ALA A 243 6.31 14.88 20.52
CA ALA A 243 7.34 15.91 20.59
C ALA A 243 8.19 15.81 19.30
N PRO A 244 8.66 16.93 18.71
CA PRO A 244 9.51 16.89 17.54
C PRO A 244 10.83 16.21 17.92
N ASP A 245 10.86 14.89 17.84
CA ASP A 245 12.00 14.10 18.26
C ASP A 245 13.06 14.27 17.17
N THR A 246 14.01 15.15 17.45
CA THR A 246 15.15 15.48 16.59
C THR A 246 16.17 14.35 16.50
N ALA A 247 15.91 13.22 17.17
CA ALA A 247 16.74 12.04 17.09
C ALA A 247 16.48 11.28 15.79
N SER A 248 17.45 11.34 14.89
CA SER A 248 17.65 10.32 13.85
C SER A 248 17.46 8.94 14.48
N LEU A 249 16.65 8.06 13.86
CA LEU A 249 16.51 6.64 14.26
C LEU A 249 17.85 5.88 14.32
N MET A 250 18.94 6.51 13.87
CA MET A 250 20.31 6.00 13.91
C MET A 250 21.15 6.48 15.10
N ASP A 251 20.70 7.51 15.84
CA ASP A 251 21.39 8.08 17.02
C ASP A 251 20.53 8.01 18.29
N ALA A 252 19.35 7.37 18.23
CA ALA A 252 18.58 7.06 19.43
C ALA A 252 19.44 6.16 20.34
N PRO A 253 19.70 6.54 21.62
CA PRO A 253 20.18 5.55 22.59
C PRO A 253 19.20 4.39 22.54
N ALA A 254 19.71 3.15 22.57
CA ALA A 254 18.93 1.91 22.41
C ALA A 254 17.53 2.08 23.00
N ALA A 255 16.54 2.19 22.11
CA ALA A 255 15.19 2.61 22.47
C ALA A 255 14.68 1.75 23.64
N ASP A 256 13.97 2.42 24.54
CA ASP A 256 13.39 1.86 25.77
C ASP A 256 12.81 0.45 25.51
N PRO A 257 13.26 -0.61 26.23
CA PRO A 257 12.90 -2.01 25.95
C PRO A 257 11.40 -2.34 26.07
N ALA A 258 10.55 -1.36 26.40
CA ALA A 258 9.10 -1.49 26.46
C ALA A 258 8.39 -1.43 25.08
N ALA A 259 9.04 -0.93 24.02
CA ALA A 259 8.43 -0.80 22.68
C ALA A 259 8.83 -1.91 21.70
N GLU A 260 9.71 -2.84 22.10
CA GLU A 260 10.07 -4.00 21.28
C GLU A 260 9.08 -5.14 21.53
N GLY A 261 8.16 -5.37 20.58
CA GLY A 261 7.50 -6.66 20.48
C GLY A 261 8.56 -7.77 20.58
N SER A 262 8.33 -8.76 21.46
CA SER A 262 9.33 -9.78 21.77
C SER A 262 9.94 -10.33 20.48
N ARG A 263 11.24 -10.67 20.48
CA ARG A 263 11.91 -11.24 19.30
C ARG A 263 11.11 -12.40 18.69
N LEU A 264 10.44 -13.17 19.55
CA LEU A 264 9.53 -14.24 19.18
C LEU A 264 8.33 -13.73 18.36
N TYR A 265 7.71 -12.61 18.76
CA TYR A 265 6.58 -12.02 18.03
C TYR A 265 6.97 -11.48 16.65
N ARG A 266 8.14 -10.83 16.54
CA ARG A 266 8.70 -10.41 15.24
C ARG A 266 8.94 -11.62 14.34
N MET A 267 9.55 -12.68 14.86
CA MET A 267 9.78 -13.92 14.10
C MET A 267 8.46 -14.60 13.70
N ALA A 268 7.48 -14.66 14.60
CA ALA A 268 6.15 -15.19 14.30
C ALA A 268 5.45 -14.38 13.20
N THR A 269 5.63 -13.07 13.19
CA THR A 269 5.07 -12.19 12.15
C THR A 269 5.73 -12.43 10.80
N VAL A 270 7.06 -12.53 10.74
CA VAL A 270 7.78 -12.89 9.51
C VAL A 270 7.35 -14.27 9.02
N ALA A 271 7.26 -15.25 9.92
CA ALA A 271 6.76 -16.58 9.59
C ALA A 271 5.31 -16.53 9.07
N GLY A 272 4.46 -15.67 9.64
CA GLY A 272 3.11 -15.41 9.16
C GLY A 272 3.08 -14.83 7.74
N LEU A 273 3.88 -13.82 7.44
CA LEU A 273 3.97 -13.24 6.09
C LEU A 273 4.47 -14.27 5.06
N ILE A 274 5.44 -15.11 5.44
CA ILE A 274 5.92 -16.22 4.59
C ILE A 274 4.80 -17.26 4.41
N ALA A 275 4.10 -17.64 5.49
CA ALA A 275 3.00 -18.59 5.45
C ALA A 275 1.85 -18.08 4.56
N LEU A 276 1.52 -16.78 4.61
CA LEU A 276 0.56 -16.16 3.71
C LEU A 276 0.96 -16.40 2.26
N ALA A 277 2.19 -16.05 1.88
CA ALA A 277 2.68 -16.24 0.51
C ALA A 277 2.68 -17.72 0.09
N VAL A 278 3.11 -18.62 0.97
CA VAL A 278 3.18 -20.06 0.66
C VAL A 278 1.79 -20.68 0.50
N LEU A 279 0.87 -20.42 1.44
CA LEU A 279 -0.47 -20.99 1.43
C LEU A 279 -1.31 -20.47 0.25
N THR A 280 -1.11 -19.21 -0.14
CA THR A 280 -1.86 -18.60 -1.24
C THR A 280 -1.28 -18.99 -2.61
N LEU A 281 0.04 -18.95 -2.79
CA LEU A 281 0.68 -19.26 -4.09
C LEU A 281 0.74 -20.76 -4.38
N PHE A 282 1.14 -21.59 -3.41
CA PHE A 282 1.34 -23.03 -3.64
C PHE A 282 0.10 -23.85 -3.33
N PHE A 283 -0.58 -23.54 -2.23
CA PHE A 283 -1.77 -24.29 -1.79
C PHE A 283 -3.09 -23.67 -2.28
N LYS A 284 -3.02 -22.56 -3.03
CA LYS A 284 -4.18 -21.87 -3.63
C LYS A 284 -5.30 -21.56 -2.63
N GLN A 285 -4.92 -21.26 -1.38
CA GLN A 285 -5.87 -20.89 -0.33
C GLN A 285 -6.34 -19.44 -0.52
N ASP A 286 -7.56 -19.14 -0.05
CA ASP A 286 -8.10 -17.79 -0.10
C ASP A 286 -7.28 -16.82 0.77
N ILE A 287 -6.86 -15.72 0.16
CA ILE A 287 -5.93 -14.75 0.76
C ILE A 287 -6.58 -14.05 1.96
N GLY A 288 -7.88 -13.74 1.89
CA GLY A 288 -8.62 -13.07 2.95
C GLY A 288 -8.71 -13.94 4.20
N PHE A 289 -9.10 -15.20 4.05
CA PHE A 289 -9.15 -16.13 5.19
C PHE A 289 -7.76 -16.38 5.79
N VAL A 290 -6.75 -16.66 4.97
CA VAL A 290 -5.39 -16.93 5.46
C VAL A 290 -4.83 -15.73 6.22
N SER A 291 -4.97 -14.51 5.68
CA SER A 291 -4.45 -13.29 6.32
C SER A 291 -5.14 -12.98 7.65
N ILE A 292 -6.47 -13.14 7.75
CA ILE A 292 -7.21 -12.96 9.01
C ILE A 292 -6.84 -14.05 10.02
N THR A 293 -6.70 -15.31 9.61
CA THR A 293 -6.28 -16.39 10.52
C THR A 293 -4.90 -16.12 11.11
N ILE A 294 -3.93 -15.71 10.28
CA ILE A 294 -2.59 -15.35 10.76
C ILE A 294 -2.68 -14.12 11.68
N GLY A 295 -3.45 -13.10 11.29
CA GLY A 295 -3.66 -11.91 12.11
C GLY A 295 -4.26 -12.25 13.47
N LEU A 296 -5.21 -13.18 13.54
CA LEU A 296 -5.78 -13.68 14.80
C LEU A 296 -4.72 -14.40 15.64
N LEU A 297 -3.94 -15.31 15.06
CA LEU A 297 -2.88 -16.02 15.79
C LEU A 297 -1.84 -15.05 16.36
N LEU A 298 -1.42 -14.05 15.58
CA LEU A 298 -0.52 -13.00 16.05
C LEU A 298 -1.16 -12.13 17.14
N THR A 299 -2.46 -11.85 17.02
CA THR A 299 -3.20 -11.08 18.03
C THR A 299 -3.30 -11.85 19.35
N LEU A 300 -3.49 -13.17 19.31
CA LEU A 300 -3.51 -14.02 20.50
C LEU A 300 -2.16 -13.99 21.25
N MET A 301 -1.04 -13.81 20.55
CA MET A 301 0.29 -13.66 21.18
C MET A 301 0.49 -12.28 21.82
N ALA A 302 -0.15 -11.22 21.30
CA ALA A 302 -0.02 -9.85 21.79
C ALA A 302 -1.34 -9.07 21.66
N PRO A 303 -2.35 -9.33 22.53
CA PRO A 303 -3.70 -8.79 22.37
C PRO A 303 -3.77 -7.25 22.43
N HIS A 304 -2.85 -6.62 23.14
CA HIS A 304 -2.79 -5.17 23.32
C HIS A 304 -2.51 -4.40 22.01
N LEU A 305 -2.01 -5.06 20.96
CA LEU A 305 -1.71 -4.43 19.67
C LEU A 305 -2.91 -4.40 18.71
N GLN A 306 -3.99 -5.12 19.02
CA GLN A 306 -5.17 -5.24 18.14
C GLN A 306 -5.86 -3.90 17.90
N LYS A 307 -6.10 -3.12 18.96
CA LYS A 307 -6.86 -1.86 18.86
C LYS A 307 -6.20 -0.88 17.89
N ARG A 308 -4.86 -0.80 17.94
CA ARG A 308 -4.08 0.03 17.02
C ARG A 308 -4.12 -0.52 15.60
N ALA A 309 -3.98 -1.84 15.43
CA ALA A 309 -4.02 -2.47 14.11
C ALA A 309 -5.38 -2.29 13.40
N LEU A 310 -6.50 -2.41 14.13
CA LEU A 310 -7.83 -2.15 13.56
C LEU A 310 -8.02 -0.70 13.11
N GLY A 311 -7.43 0.26 13.81
CA GLY A 311 -7.45 1.68 13.44
C GLY A 311 -6.58 2.03 12.23
N GLN A 312 -5.69 1.13 11.82
CA GLN A 312 -4.80 1.29 10.66
C GLN A 312 -5.28 0.51 9.43
N VAL A 313 -6.42 -0.17 9.52
CA VAL A 313 -7.07 -0.76 8.35
C VAL A 313 -7.45 0.36 7.38
N SER A 314 -7.09 0.20 6.11
CA SER A 314 -7.31 1.16 5.02
C SER A 314 -8.80 1.24 4.59
N TRP A 315 -9.66 1.67 5.51
CA TRP A 315 -11.11 1.81 5.30
C TRP A 315 -11.46 2.66 4.07
N PRO A 316 -10.80 3.78 3.78
CA PRO A 316 -11.11 4.59 2.60
C PRO A 316 -10.94 3.83 1.29
N GLU A 317 -9.85 3.07 1.16
CA GLU A 317 -9.49 2.25 0.02
C GLU A 317 -10.45 1.07 -0.10
N ILE A 318 -10.79 0.43 1.03
CA ILE A 318 -11.79 -0.63 1.08
C ILE A 318 -13.14 -0.11 0.59
N MET A 319 -13.60 1.02 1.14
CA MET A 319 -14.88 1.62 0.75
C MET A 319 -14.87 2.01 -0.73
N LEU A 320 -13.78 2.59 -1.21
CA LEU A 320 -13.58 2.94 -2.62
C LEU A 320 -13.78 1.71 -3.53
N ILE A 321 -12.98 0.67 -3.30
CA ILE A 321 -12.96 -0.52 -4.15
C ILE A 321 -14.31 -1.22 -4.13
N VAL A 322 -14.87 -1.43 -2.94
CA VAL A 322 -16.11 -2.20 -2.76
C VAL A 322 -17.32 -1.40 -3.24
N GLY A 323 -17.37 -0.10 -2.98
CA GLY A 323 -18.44 0.78 -3.46
C GLY A 323 -18.47 0.90 -4.98
N VAL A 324 -17.30 1.16 -5.59
CA VAL A 324 -17.18 1.22 -7.06
C VAL A 324 -17.52 -0.12 -7.69
N SER A 325 -17.05 -1.23 -7.14
CA SER A 325 -17.39 -2.57 -7.65
C SER A 325 -18.88 -2.86 -7.56
N THR A 326 -19.54 -2.43 -6.48
CA THR A 326 -21.00 -2.58 -6.33
C THR A 326 -21.75 -1.78 -7.40
N TYR A 327 -21.30 -0.56 -7.69
CA TYR A 327 -21.87 0.24 -8.78
C TYR A 327 -21.64 -0.39 -10.16
N VAL A 328 -20.43 -0.88 -10.42
CA VAL A 328 -20.11 -1.62 -11.64
C VAL A 328 -21.00 -2.85 -11.78
N GLY A 329 -21.32 -3.55 -10.68
CA GLY A 329 -22.27 -4.66 -10.68
C GLY A 329 -23.68 -4.25 -11.10
N VAL A 330 -24.14 -3.05 -10.74
CA VAL A 330 -25.41 -2.48 -11.24
C VAL A 330 -25.31 -2.20 -12.74
N MET A 331 -24.22 -1.59 -13.21
CA MET A 331 -24.00 -1.33 -14.64
C MET A 331 -23.96 -2.62 -15.47
N ASP A 332 -23.30 -3.67 -14.95
CA ASP A 332 -23.24 -5.01 -15.55
C ASP A 332 -24.65 -5.59 -15.71
N LYS A 333 -25.47 -5.53 -14.64
CA LYS A 333 -26.87 -5.98 -14.67
C LYS A 333 -27.76 -5.17 -15.62
N MET A 334 -27.46 -3.89 -15.82
CA MET A 334 -28.13 -3.05 -16.80
C MET A 334 -27.69 -3.34 -18.23
N GLY A 335 -26.66 -4.16 -18.46
CA GLY A 335 -26.06 -4.38 -19.79
C GLY A 335 -25.25 -3.16 -20.29
N THR A 336 -24.92 -2.21 -19.40
CA THR A 336 -24.15 -1.01 -19.78
C THR A 336 -22.70 -1.34 -20.14
N ILE A 337 -22.13 -2.42 -19.60
CA ILE A 337 -20.74 -2.80 -19.88
C ILE A 337 -20.60 -3.33 -21.32
N ASP A 338 -21.64 -3.99 -21.85
CA ASP A 338 -21.65 -4.56 -23.21
C ASP A 338 -22.11 -3.57 -24.29
N PHE A 339 -22.68 -2.41 -23.88
CA PHE A 339 -23.22 -1.36 -24.75
C PHE A 339 -22.13 -0.43 -25.28
#